data_AF-A0A9E3DBG1-F1
#
_entry.id   AF-A0A9E3DBG1-F1
#
_cell.length_a   1.000
_cell.length_b   1.000
_cell.length_c   1.000
_cell.angle_alpha   90.00
_cell.angle_beta   90.00
_cell.angle_gamma   90.00
#
_symmetry.space_group_name_H-M   'P 1'
#
loop_
_entity.id
_entity.type
_entity.pdbx_description
1 polymer ?
#
loop_
_entity_poly.entity_id
_entity_poly.type
_entity_poly.pdbx_seq_one_letter_code
_entity_poly.pdbx_strand_id
1 'polypeptide(L)'
;MGGVRLRFTSGHALWAAALAPLCILLFLGTRYEWAGPTLVAVAVIVALVTFRGRRLTGWIAAACAWLVRRRRVPDVPSEPVVGVTVKPGDHVAVRWEGEFLVAVIELIPRPFTPTVIVDGQAHTDDVVDTRLLEELLSVNCPDLEADVVSAGYRVGKPGPAEVISLYEQVINSDPAPAYRRTWIMLRADPQRTRESSQRRDVGVAGMVRYLVASATRIADQLAGRGIDAVCGRSFDDYDRATEISFEREKWSKIKGHSNFTAAYIAPGGPDVWWSVPADHTITRVRVLPGLTPQSTVLLTTPEKPKKPRGFSKLSGGQRAALQGQTLVTDRHYQLPIGSAGVLVGETTAGYPVYMPFDDIDASINFGDARAFMQFAVRAAAAGGIVTLGPRFSEFAGLIGAHVGAESKVAWPHATTYLGRHPGVARVLLRHNVISTPRHRQLPIRPVSPPDESRYQSALPR
;
A
#
# COMPACT_ATOMS: atom_id res chain seq x y z
N MET A 1 23.22 15.62 -2.76
CA MET A 1 24.18 15.87 -1.67
C MET A 1 23.40 16.02 -0.37
N GLY A 2 23.67 15.18 0.64
CA GLY A 2 22.90 15.18 1.89
C GLY A 2 23.51 16.18 2.88
N GLY A 3 22.82 17.28 3.15
CA GLY A 3 23.25 18.27 4.13
C GLY A 3 23.29 17.67 5.54
N VAL A 4 24.44 17.80 6.20
CA VAL A 4 24.58 17.56 7.64
C VAL A 4 23.71 18.60 8.35
N ARG A 5 22.71 18.16 9.12
CA ARG A 5 21.89 19.05 9.96
C ARG A 5 22.27 18.84 11.41
N LEU A 6 22.70 19.91 12.07
CA LEU A 6 22.91 19.94 13.51
C LEU A 6 21.54 20.22 14.17
N ARG A 7 21.05 19.30 15.00
CA ARG A 7 19.87 19.52 15.84
C ARG A 7 20.25 19.26 17.29
N PHE A 8 20.02 20.26 18.13
CA PHE A 8 20.23 20.17 19.58
C PHE A 8 19.09 19.39 20.23
N THR A 9 19.41 18.48 21.14
CA THR A 9 18.45 18.02 22.16
C THR A 9 19.13 17.98 23.52
N SER A 10 18.44 18.51 24.51
CA SER A 10 18.88 18.75 25.88
C SER A 10 19.43 17.52 26.61
N GLY A 11 18.84 16.33 26.43
CA GLY A 11 19.18 15.16 27.27
C GLY A 11 20.60 14.59 27.10
N HIS A 12 21.13 14.50 25.88
CA HIS A 12 22.49 13.96 25.65
C HIS A 12 23.57 15.03 25.79
N ALA A 13 23.22 16.31 25.55
CA ALA A 13 24.09 17.44 25.84
C ALA A 13 24.33 17.54 27.36
N LEU A 14 23.32 17.25 28.19
CA LEU A 14 23.46 17.16 29.65
C LEU A 14 24.43 16.07 30.08
N TRP A 15 24.32 14.85 29.53
CA TRP A 15 25.26 13.76 29.82
C TRP A 15 26.69 14.05 29.34
N ALA A 16 26.84 14.61 28.14
CA ALA A 16 28.14 15.01 27.60
C ALA A 16 28.76 16.14 28.45
N ALA A 17 27.97 17.13 28.89
CA ALA A 17 28.42 18.20 29.77
C ALA A 17 28.79 17.71 31.17
N ALA A 18 28.06 16.73 31.71
CA ALA A 18 28.36 16.15 33.02
C ALA A 18 29.61 15.27 33.02
N LEU A 19 29.87 14.52 31.93
CA LEU A 19 31.00 13.60 31.83
C LEU A 19 32.29 14.26 31.32
N ALA A 20 32.19 15.38 30.60
CA ALA A 20 33.35 16.10 30.05
C ALA A 20 34.40 16.51 31.10
N PRO A 21 34.06 17.14 32.25
CA PRO A 21 35.06 17.51 33.25
C PRO A 21 35.72 16.29 33.88
N LEU A 22 34.98 15.19 34.09
CA LEU A 22 35.51 13.95 34.64
C LEU A 22 36.51 13.27 33.69
N CYS A 23 36.19 13.24 32.39
CA CYS A 23 37.09 12.72 31.37
C CYS A 23 38.36 13.56 31.20
N ILE A 24 38.26 14.89 31.33
CA ILE A 24 39.43 15.77 31.25
C ILE A 24 40.31 15.58 32.49
N LEU A 25 39.71 15.55 33.69
CA LEU A 25 40.43 15.33 34.96
C LEU A 25 41.14 13.98 35.04
N LEU A 26 40.55 12.91 34.48
CA LEU A 26 41.15 11.57 34.46
C LEU A 26 42.45 11.47 33.66
N PHE A 27 42.64 12.34 32.67
CA PHE A 27 43.83 12.34 31.81
C PHE A 27 44.81 13.48 32.10
N LEU A 28 44.42 14.44 32.95
CA LEU A 28 45.32 15.49 33.43
C LEU A 28 46.47 14.89 34.26
N GLY A 29 47.71 15.29 33.99
CA GLY A 29 48.90 14.79 34.68
C GLY A 29 49.38 13.41 34.21
N THR A 30 48.77 12.83 33.19
CA THR A 30 49.25 11.61 32.52
C THR A 30 50.07 11.95 31.28
N ARG A 31 50.78 10.97 30.70
CA ARG A 31 51.52 11.17 29.43
C ARG A 31 50.61 11.44 28.21
N TYR A 32 49.28 11.36 28.38
CA TYR A 32 48.28 11.46 27.31
C TYR A 32 47.24 12.54 27.61
N GLU A 33 47.66 13.73 28.04
CA GLU A 33 46.75 14.83 28.38
C GLU A 33 45.84 15.26 27.22
N TRP A 34 46.30 15.08 25.98
CA TRP A 34 45.52 15.32 24.77
C TRP A 34 44.37 14.32 24.55
N ALA A 35 44.42 13.14 25.20
CA ALA A 35 43.38 12.11 25.03
C ALA A 35 42.05 12.54 25.65
N GLY A 36 42.05 13.24 26.78
CA GLY A 36 40.83 13.74 27.44
C GLY A 36 40.02 14.67 26.55
N PRO A 37 40.58 15.80 26.07
CA PRO A 37 39.92 16.72 25.14
C PRO A 37 39.48 16.03 23.84
N THR A 38 40.31 15.13 23.29
CA THR A 38 39.97 14.39 22.07
C THR A 38 38.76 13.48 22.28
N LEU A 39 38.67 12.80 23.42
CA LEU A 39 37.57 11.90 23.75
C LEU A 39 36.26 12.66 24.00
N VAL A 40 36.34 13.83 24.63
CA VAL A 40 35.19 14.75 24.77
C VAL A 40 34.74 15.28 23.40
N ALA A 41 35.66 15.70 22.54
CA ALA A 41 35.33 16.16 21.19
C ALA A 41 34.65 15.05 20.37
N VAL A 42 35.16 13.82 20.43
CA VAL A 42 34.53 12.66 19.77
C VAL A 42 33.14 12.38 20.36
N ALA A 43 32.97 12.39 21.68
CA ALA A 43 31.68 12.17 22.33
C ALA A 43 30.64 13.23 21.92
N VAL A 44 31.05 14.50 21.84
CA VAL A 44 30.22 15.62 21.38
C VAL A 44 29.85 15.45 19.90
N ILE A 45 30.80 15.09 19.04
CA ILE A 45 30.52 14.80 17.62
C ILE A 45 29.53 13.63 17.48
N VAL A 46 29.71 12.55 18.24
CA VAL A 46 28.80 11.40 18.24
C VAL A 46 27.40 11.76 18.73
N ALA A 47 27.29 12.64 19.72
CA ALA A 47 26.02 13.11 20.27
C ALA A 47 25.29 14.09 19.33
N LEU A 48 26.04 14.94 18.60
CA LEU A 48 25.49 16.05 17.80
C LEU A 48 25.27 15.71 16.33
N VAL A 49 26.07 14.81 15.75
CA VAL A 49 26.00 14.54 14.32
C VAL A 49 24.85 13.59 14.03
N THR A 50 23.82 14.15 13.38
CA THR A 50 22.77 13.36 12.73
C THR A 50 23.16 13.08 11.30
N PHE A 51 23.23 11.79 10.93
CA PHE A 51 23.48 11.38 9.56
C PHE A 51 22.20 10.78 8.98
N ARG A 52 21.69 11.36 7.89
CA ARG A 52 20.44 10.94 7.22
C ARG A 52 19.23 10.82 8.17
N GLY A 53 19.07 11.77 9.09
CA GLY A 53 17.89 11.84 9.98
C GLY A 53 17.94 10.91 11.19
N ARG A 54 19.01 10.12 11.39
CA ARG A 54 19.26 9.34 12.62
C ARG A 54 20.60 9.75 13.24
N ARG A 55 20.68 9.75 14.58
CA ARG A 55 21.94 9.96 15.33
C ARG A 55 22.86 8.76 15.20
N LEU A 56 24.16 8.95 15.38
CA LEU A 56 25.14 7.85 15.41
C LEU A 56 24.80 6.76 16.43
N THR A 57 24.30 7.12 17.62
CA THR A 57 23.79 6.15 18.61
C THR A 57 22.57 5.38 18.12
N GLY A 58 21.65 6.05 17.42
CA GLY A 58 20.51 5.41 16.76
C GLY A 58 20.92 4.49 15.61
N TRP A 59 22.02 4.82 14.90
CA TRP A 59 22.62 3.94 13.89
C TRP A 59 23.23 2.69 14.53
N ILE A 60 23.94 2.81 15.65
CA ILE A 60 24.50 1.67 16.40
C ILE A 60 23.39 0.78 16.94
N ALA A 61 22.36 1.35 17.57
CA ALA A 61 21.21 0.60 18.08
C ALA A 61 20.48 -0.14 16.94
N ALA A 62 20.25 0.52 15.80
CA ALA A 62 19.68 -0.11 14.62
C ALA A 62 20.57 -1.23 14.06
N ALA A 63 21.90 -1.06 14.09
CA ALA A 63 22.86 -2.07 13.65
C ALA A 63 22.86 -3.31 14.56
N CYS A 64 22.90 -3.12 15.88
CA CYS A 64 22.81 -4.22 16.85
C CYS A 64 21.49 -4.97 16.71
N ALA A 65 20.38 -4.23 16.65
CA ALA A 65 19.06 -4.82 16.51
C ALA A 65 18.89 -5.57 15.18
N TRP A 66 19.45 -5.04 14.08
CA TRP A 66 19.52 -5.73 12.79
C TRP A 66 20.41 -6.99 12.86
N LEU A 67 21.58 -6.93 13.49
CA LEU A 67 22.50 -8.06 13.61
C LEU A 67 21.86 -9.26 14.33
N VAL A 68 21.04 -9.00 15.36
CA VAL A 68 20.29 -10.03 16.08
C VAL A 68 19.16 -10.59 15.22
N ARG A 69 18.45 -9.74 14.46
CA ARG A 69 17.26 -10.13 13.69
C ARG A 69 17.56 -10.73 12.31
N ARG A 70 18.69 -10.40 11.68
CA ARG A 70 18.97 -10.71 10.26
C ARG A 70 18.92 -12.20 9.87
N ARG A 71 18.95 -13.12 10.84
CA ARG A 71 18.88 -14.57 10.63
C ARG A 71 17.62 -15.22 11.22
N ARG A 72 16.77 -14.48 11.93
CA ARG A 72 15.51 -15.01 12.49
C ARG A 72 14.39 -14.85 11.47
N VAL A 73 13.63 -15.92 11.25
CA VAL A 73 12.39 -15.90 10.46
C VAL A 73 11.43 -14.87 11.10
N PRO A 74 10.67 -14.10 10.32
CA PRO A 74 9.60 -13.26 10.87
C PRO A 74 8.65 -14.09 11.73
N ASP A 75 8.20 -13.54 12.85
CA ASP A 75 7.20 -14.20 13.68
C ASP A 75 5.89 -14.30 12.86
N VAL A 76 5.39 -15.53 12.72
CA VAL A 76 4.13 -15.79 12.05
C VAL A 76 3.01 -15.33 12.98
N PRO A 77 2.02 -14.56 12.49
CA PRO A 77 0.85 -14.20 13.29
C PRO A 77 0.16 -15.45 13.86
N SER A 78 -0.54 -15.30 14.98
CA SER A 78 -1.32 -16.42 15.52
C SER A 78 -2.43 -16.82 14.56
N GLU A 79 -2.89 -18.07 14.66
CA GLU A 79 -4.09 -18.49 13.95
C GLU A 79 -5.26 -17.56 14.29
N PRO A 80 -6.04 -17.14 13.28
CA PRO A 80 -7.14 -16.22 13.50
C PRO A 80 -8.28 -16.94 14.23
N VAL A 81 -8.80 -16.28 15.25
CA VAL A 81 -10.02 -16.70 15.94
C VAL A 81 -11.14 -15.78 15.51
N VAL A 82 -12.24 -16.36 15.06
CA VAL A 82 -13.44 -15.58 14.72
C VAL A 82 -14.17 -15.25 16.01
N GLY A 83 -14.15 -13.97 16.40
CA GLY A 83 -14.93 -13.47 17.52
C GLY A 83 -16.42 -13.46 17.14
N VAL A 84 -17.25 -14.13 17.95
CA VAL A 84 -18.71 -14.04 17.82
C VAL A 84 -19.18 -12.73 18.46
N THR A 85 -19.80 -11.84 17.67
CA THR A 85 -20.44 -10.62 18.18
C THR A 85 -21.81 -10.93 18.80
N VAL A 86 -22.38 -9.94 19.51
CA VAL A 86 -23.72 -10.00 20.12
C VAL A 86 -24.84 -9.97 19.06
N LYS A 87 -24.55 -9.55 17.82
CA LYS A 87 -25.47 -9.68 16.68
C LYS A 87 -25.22 -11.04 15.99
N PRO A 88 -26.24 -11.89 15.79
CA PRO A 88 -26.07 -13.11 15.00
C PRO A 88 -25.69 -12.74 13.57
N GLY A 89 -24.44 -12.99 13.15
CA GLY A 89 -23.99 -12.85 11.75
C GLY A 89 -22.71 -12.04 11.52
N ASP A 90 -22.32 -11.16 12.45
CA ASP A 90 -21.09 -10.36 12.31
C ASP A 90 -19.91 -11.10 12.95
N HIS A 91 -19.18 -11.83 12.11
CA HIS A 91 -17.96 -12.55 12.45
C HIS A 91 -16.77 -11.63 12.20
N VAL A 92 -16.09 -11.20 13.27
CA VAL A 92 -14.87 -10.40 13.16
C VAL A 92 -13.68 -11.28 13.48
N ALA A 93 -12.78 -11.47 12.50
CA ALA A 93 -11.53 -12.17 12.73
C ALA A 93 -10.61 -11.33 13.61
N VAL A 94 -10.08 -11.95 14.66
CA VAL A 94 -9.05 -11.38 15.53
C VAL A 94 -7.86 -12.31 15.60
N ARG A 95 -6.64 -11.75 15.66
CA ARG A 95 -5.42 -12.53 15.88
C ARG A 95 -4.37 -11.71 16.61
N TRP A 96 -3.37 -12.39 17.17
CA TRP A 96 -2.16 -11.72 17.65
C TRP A 96 -1.21 -11.47 16.49
N GLU A 97 -0.76 -10.23 16.38
CA GLU A 97 0.31 -9.82 15.47
C GLU A 97 1.41 -9.12 16.28
N GLY A 98 2.43 -9.90 16.65
CA GLY A 98 3.43 -9.49 17.64
C GLY A 98 2.76 -9.24 19.00
N GLU A 99 2.97 -8.04 19.57
CA GLU A 99 2.46 -7.65 20.89
C GLU A 99 1.03 -7.09 20.86
N PHE A 100 0.38 -7.05 19.69
CA PHE A 100 -0.93 -6.43 19.51
C PHE A 100 -1.97 -7.48 19.15
N LEU A 101 -3.17 -7.34 19.72
CA LEU A 101 -4.34 -8.03 19.21
C LEU A 101 -4.93 -7.18 18.08
N VAL A 102 -5.11 -7.77 16.90
CA VAL A 102 -5.57 -7.05 15.71
C VAL A 102 -6.89 -7.60 15.17
N ALA A 103 -7.70 -6.70 14.60
CA ALA A 103 -8.92 -7.01 13.86
C ALA A 103 -8.86 -6.35 12.48
N VAL A 104 -9.42 -7.02 11.47
CA VAL A 104 -9.43 -6.54 10.10
C VAL A 104 -10.82 -6.04 9.69
N ILE A 105 -10.85 -4.88 9.04
CA ILE A 105 -12.00 -4.33 8.34
C ILE A 105 -11.57 -4.17 6.89
N GLU A 106 -12.28 -4.79 5.97
CA GLU A 106 -12.05 -4.64 4.54
C GLU A 106 -12.86 -3.44 4.02
N LEU A 107 -12.23 -2.59 3.22
CA LEU A 107 -12.92 -1.53 2.51
C LEU A 107 -13.28 -2.02 1.12
N ILE A 108 -14.58 -2.13 0.85
CA ILE A 108 -15.09 -2.61 -0.43
C ILE A 108 -15.18 -1.41 -1.38
N PRO A 109 -14.43 -1.44 -2.49
CA PRO A 109 -14.49 -0.36 -3.46
C PRO A 109 -15.82 -0.33 -4.18
N ARG A 110 -16.27 0.87 -4.50
CA ARG A 110 -17.50 1.05 -5.26
C ARG A 110 -17.25 0.75 -6.75
N PRO A 111 -18.00 -0.17 -7.36
CA PRO A 111 -17.76 -0.58 -8.75
C PRO A 111 -17.86 0.59 -9.73
N PHE A 112 -17.04 0.53 -10.78
CA PHE A 112 -17.00 1.51 -11.87
C PHE A 112 -16.81 2.97 -11.42
N THR A 113 -16.06 3.21 -10.35
CA THR A 113 -15.64 4.56 -9.95
C THR A 113 -14.46 5.01 -10.82
N PRO A 114 -14.63 5.97 -11.73
CA PRO A 114 -13.52 6.42 -12.57
C PRO A 114 -12.45 7.12 -11.71
N THR A 115 -11.20 6.96 -12.13
CA THR A 115 -10.08 7.75 -11.59
C THR A 115 -9.54 8.64 -12.71
N VAL A 116 -9.53 9.95 -12.49
CA VAL A 116 -9.02 10.93 -13.45
C VAL A 116 -7.70 11.48 -12.95
N ILE A 117 -6.68 11.50 -13.81
CA ILE A 117 -5.36 12.03 -13.45
C ILE A 117 -5.26 13.49 -13.88
N VAL A 118 -5.23 14.40 -12.91
CA VAL A 118 -5.08 15.84 -13.15
C VAL A 118 -3.78 16.30 -12.52
N ASP A 119 -2.88 16.85 -13.33
CA ASP A 119 -1.57 17.36 -12.89
C ASP A 119 -0.75 16.35 -12.05
N GLY A 120 -0.87 15.07 -12.39
CA GLY A 120 -0.18 13.97 -11.70
C GLY A 120 -0.83 13.51 -10.39
N GLN A 121 -2.05 13.96 -10.09
CA GLN A 121 -2.84 13.56 -8.92
C GLN A 121 -4.03 12.71 -9.33
N ALA A 122 -4.33 11.66 -8.55
CA ALA A 122 -5.47 10.79 -8.78
C ALA A 122 -6.73 11.38 -8.13
N HIS A 123 -7.70 11.75 -8.95
CA HIS A 123 -9.02 12.16 -8.48
C HIS A 123 -10.01 11.02 -8.65
N THR A 124 -10.55 10.54 -7.52
CA THR A 124 -11.58 9.51 -7.46
C THR A 124 -12.53 9.81 -6.29
N ASP A 125 -13.80 9.45 -6.45
CA ASP A 125 -14.83 9.70 -5.44
C ASP A 125 -14.82 8.66 -4.31
N ASP A 126 -14.08 7.56 -4.47
CA ASP A 126 -14.07 6.42 -3.55
C ASP A 126 -12.80 6.41 -2.70
N VAL A 127 -12.83 7.21 -1.64
CA VAL A 127 -11.70 7.47 -0.74
C VAL A 127 -12.09 7.32 0.72
N VAL A 128 -11.13 6.93 1.56
CA VAL A 128 -11.21 7.01 3.02
C VAL A 128 -10.31 8.15 3.51
N ASP A 129 -10.88 9.13 4.21
CA ASP A 129 -10.11 10.21 4.84
C ASP A 129 -9.56 9.74 6.19
N THR A 130 -8.26 9.86 6.40
CA THR A 130 -7.65 9.46 7.68
C THR A 130 -8.00 10.41 8.84
N ARG A 131 -8.47 11.63 8.59
CA ARG A 131 -9.05 12.50 9.62
C ARG A 131 -10.39 11.97 10.11
N LEU A 132 -11.23 11.55 9.16
CA LEU A 132 -12.48 10.89 9.49
C LEU A 132 -12.21 9.67 10.39
N LEU A 133 -11.25 8.82 10.02
CA LEU A 133 -10.89 7.68 10.85
C LEU A 133 -10.43 8.09 12.25
N GLU A 134 -9.63 9.15 12.38
CA GLU A 134 -9.22 9.68 13.69
C GLU A 134 -10.42 10.14 14.53
N GLU A 135 -11.36 10.87 13.93
CA GLU A 135 -12.60 11.29 14.59
C GLU A 135 -13.38 10.08 15.11
N LEU A 136 -13.57 9.06 14.28
CA LEU A 136 -14.28 7.84 14.66
C LEU A 136 -13.56 7.10 15.80
N LEU A 137 -12.23 7.01 15.77
CA LEU A 137 -11.46 6.42 16.86
C LEU A 137 -11.60 7.24 18.15
N SER A 138 -11.50 8.57 18.07
CA SER A 138 -11.56 9.45 19.25
C SER A 138 -12.87 9.32 20.03
N VAL A 139 -13.98 9.10 19.32
CA VAL A 139 -15.32 8.96 19.91
C VAL A 139 -15.58 7.54 20.41
N ASN A 140 -15.21 6.53 19.62
CA ASN A 140 -15.65 5.15 19.89
C ASN A 140 -14.62 4.31 20.67
N CYS A 141 -13.32 4.56 20.43
CA CYS A 141 -12.22 3.74 20.90
C CYS A 141 -10.88 4.49 20.98
N PRO A 142 -10.74 5.47 21.90
CA PRO A 142 -9.60 6.41 21.92
C PRO A 142 -8.24 5.78 22.26
N ASP A 143 -8.24 4.57 22.81
CA ASP A 143 -7.06 3.79 23.21
C ASP A 143 -6.61 2.76 22.15
N LEU A 144 -7.32 2.67 21.01
CA LEU A 144 -6.93 1.84 19.86
C LEU A 144 -6.09 2.61 18.83
N GLU A 145 -5.32 1.87 18.03
CA GLU A 145 -4.65 2.37 16.82
C GLU A 145 -5.32 1.78 15.58
N ALA A 146 -5.33 2.51 14.47
CA ALA A 146 -5.79 1.99 13.19
C ALA A 146 -4.72 2.14 12.11
N ASP A 147 -4.39 1.06 11.43
CA ASP A 147 -3.54 1.07 10.24
C ASP A 147 -4.41 0.95 8.98
N VAL A 148 -4.49 2.00 8.16
CA VAL A 148 -5.02 1.89 6.79
C VAL A 148 -3.93 1.30 5.92
N VAL A 149 -4.13 0.09 5.41
CA VAL A 149 -3.16 -0.64 4.59
C VAL A 149 -3.74 -0.82 3.20
N SER A 150 -3.04 -0.30 2.19
CA SER A 150 -3.40 -0.55 0.79
C SER A 150 -2.28 -1.32 0.10
N ALA A 151 -2.64 -2.39 -0.61
CA ALA A 151 -1.68 -3.24 -1.31
C ALA A 151 -2.15 -3.55 -2.74
N GLY A 152 -1.21 -3.65 -3.67
CA GLY A 152 -1.54 -3.78 -5.08
C GLY A 152 -0.37 -3.54 -6.02
N TYR A 153 -0.67 -3.28 -7.29
CA TYR A 153 0.33 -3.06 -8.34
C TYR A 153 -0.21 -2.13 -9.43
N ARG A 154 0.70 -1.38 -10.07
CA ARG A 154 0.35 -0.50 -11.20
C ARG A 154 0.17 -1.27 -12.51
N VAL A 155 1.03 -2.25 -12.70
CA VAL A 155 1.00 -3.19 -13.81
C VAL A 155 1.20 -4.58 -13.24
N GLY A 156 0.57 -5.58 -13.85
CA GLY A 156 0.48 -6.92 -13.27
C GLY A 156 1.11 -7.98 -14.15
N LYS A 157 1.52 -9.08 -13.52
CA LYS A 157 1.88 -10.35 -14.18
C LYS A 157 0.58 -11.19 -14.18
N PRO A 158 0.20 -11.80 -15.32
CA PRO A 158 1.10 -12.61 -16.15
C PRO A 158 1.46 -12.06 -17.54
N GLY A 159 1.11 -10.80 -17.87
CA GLY A 159 1.37 -10.26 -19.21
C GLY A 159 2.83 -10.38 -19.68
N PRO A 160 3.10 -10.50 -21.00
CA PRO A 160 4.45 -10.49 -21.53
C PRO A 160 5.20 -9.20 -21.15
N ALA A 161 6.50 -9.30 -20.90
CA ALA A 161 7.33 -8.15 -20.47
C ALA A 161 7.26 -6.97 -21.45
N GLU A 162 7.10 -7.24 -22.74
CA GLU A 162 6.96 -6.21 -23.77
C GLU A 162 5.64 -5.43 -23.65
N VAL A 163 4.52 -6.13 -23.41
CA VAL A 163 3.20 -5.53 -23.21
C VAL A 163 3.15 -4.72 -21.92
N ILE A 164 3.73 -5.26 -20.86
CA ILE A 164 3.87 -4.56 -19.57
C ILE A 164 4.70 -3.29 -19.75
N SER A 165 5.88 -3.38 -20.37
CA SER A 165 6.77 -2.24 -20.58
C SER A 165 6.12 -1.15 -21.44
N LEU A 166 5.38 -1.54 -22.49
CA LEU A 166 4.62 -0.62 -23.31
C LEU A 166 3.56 0.11 -22.47
N TYR A 167 2.78 -0.63 -21.69
CA TYR A 167 1.74 -0.02 -20.86
C TYR A 167 2.32 0.88 -19.76
N GLU A 168 3.43 0.47 -19.13
CA GLU A 168 4.18 1.31 -18.19
C GLU A 168 4.61 2.64 -18.80
N GLN A 169 5.01 2.66 -20.08
CA GLN A 169 5.34 3.91 -20.79
C GLN A 169 4.10 4.78 -21.02
N VAL A 170 2.95 4.17 -21.32
CA VAL A 170 1.69 4.89 -21.55
C VAL A 170 1.20 5.55 -20.27
N ILE A 171 1.18 4.83 -19.15
CA ILE A 171 0.75 5.37 -17.85
C ILE A 171 1.84 6.23 -17.20
N ASN A 172 3.11 6.08 -17.60
CA ASN A 172 4.26 6.82 -17.11
C ASN A 172 4.30 6.95 -15.57
N SER A 173 4.05 8.15 -15.04
CA SER A 173 4.05 8.46 -13.61
C SER A 173 2.65 8.60 -13.01
N ASP A 174 1.60 8.18 -13.72
CA ASP A 174 0.23 8.31 -13.24
C ASP A 174 0.02 7.45 -11.98
N PRO A 175 -0.50 8.02 -10.87
CA PRO A 175 -0.78 7.28 -9.64
C PRO A 175 -2.03 6.37 -9.73
N ALA A 176 -2.12 5.62 -10.82
CA ALA A 176 -3.23 4.77 -11.18
C ALA A 176 -2.83 3.29 -11.05
N PRO A 177 -3.04 2.65 -9.88
CA PRO A 177 -2.84 1.21 -9.78
C PRO A 177 -3.90 0.45 -10.58
N ALA A 178 -3.46 -0.50 -11.40
CA ALA A 178 -4.34 -1.45 -12.08
C ALA A 178 -5.13 -2.30 -11.08
N TYR A 179 -4.47 -2.70 -9.98
CA TYR A 179 -5.08 -3.46 -8.91
C TYR A 179 -4.69 -2.89 -7.55
N ARG A 180 -5.65 -2.61 -6.68
CA ARG A 180 -5.44 -2.17 -5.30
C ARG A 180 -6.62 -2.60 -4.41
N ARG A 181 -6.28 -3.17 -3.26
CA ARG A 181 -7.21 -3.42 -2.16
C ARG A 181 -6.77 -2.67 -0.92
N THR A 182 -7.72 -2.32 -0.07
CA THR A 182 -7.47 -1.53 1.14
C THR A 182 -8.19 -2.12 2.34
N TRP A 183 -7.49 -2.18 3.47
CA TRP A 183 -8.00 -2.65 4.75
C TRP A 183 -7.73 -1.60 5.83
N ILE A 184 -8.54 -1.64 6.89
CA ILE A 184 -8.27 -0.97 8.16
C ILE A 184 -7.99 -2.06 9.19
N MET A 185 -6.78 -2.06 9.75
CA MET A 185 -6.37 -2.95 10.83
C MET A 185 -6.49 -2.20 12.15
N LEU A 186 -7.48 -2.56 12.98
CA LEU A 186 -7.56 -2.05 14.34
C LEU A 186 -6.60 -2.83 15.23
N ARG A 187 -5.83 -2.12 16.05
CA ARG A 187 -4.77 -2.69 16.89
C ARG A 187 -5.02 -2.33 18.36
N ALA A 188 -5.07 -3.34 19.20
CA ALA A 188 -5.17 -3.22 20.65
C ALA A 188 -3.82 -3.56 21.30
N ASP A 189 -3.23 -2.58 21.97
CA ASP A 189 -2.12 -2.78 22.90
C ASP A 189 -2.68 -3.22 24.26
N PRO A 190 -2.24 -4.35 24.83
CA PRO A 190 -2.72 -4.84 26.12
C PRO A 190 -2.60 -3.84 27.28
N GLN A 191 -1.57 -3.00 27.28
CA GLN A 191 -1.35 -2.02 28.34
C GLN A 191 -2.27 -0.80 28.16
N ARG A 192 -2.39 -0.29 26.93
CA ARG A 192 -3.21 0.91 26.65
C ARG A 192 -4.70 0.61 26.75
N THR A 193 -5.12 -0.57 26.32
CA THR A 193 -6.54 -0.95 26.26
C THR A 193 -7.06 -1.62 27.52
N ARG A 194 -6.24 -1.69 28.58
CA ARG A 194 -6.53 -2.43 29.81
C ARG A 194 -7.84 -2.00 30.47
N GLU A 195 -8.04 -0.70 30.67
CA GLU A 195 -9.26 -0.20 31.32
C GLU A 195 -10.52 -0.49 30.50
N SER A 196 -10.47 -0.23 29.18
CA SER A 196 -11.59 -0.46 28.27
C SER A 196 -11.95 -1.94 28.14
N SER A 197 -10.96 -2.83 28.10
CA SER A 197 -11.14 -4.28 28.01
C SER A 197 -11.69 -4.88 29.30
N GLN A 198 -11.20 -4.45 30.47
CA GLN A 198 -11.65 -4.94 31.77
C GLN A 198 -13.13 -4.64 32.07
N ARG A 199 -13.69 -3.57 31.48
CA ARG A 199 -15.13 -3.26 31.57
C ARG A 199 -16.01 -4.27 30.84
N ARG A 200 -15.45 -5.15 30.01
CA ARG A 200 -16.19 -6.08 29.15
C ARG A 200 -16.02 -7.54 29.55
N ASP A 201 -14.82 -7.94 29.94
CA ASP A 201 -14.51 -9.28 30.45
C ASP A 201 -13.13 -9.30 31.11
N VAL A 202 -12.74 -10.43 31.70
CA VAL A 202 -11.42 -10.62 32.31
C VAL A 202 -10.39 -11.06 31.27
N GLY A 203 -9.18 -10.50 31.35
CA GLY A 203 -8.03 -10.92 30.55
C GLY A 203 -8.23 -10.72 29.04
N VAL A 204 -7.74 -11.69 28.25
CA VAL A 204 -7.74 -11.63 26.77
C VAL A 204 -9.17 -11.59 26.21
N ALA A 205 -10.13 -12.27 26.84
CA ALA A 205 -11.52 -12.26 26.40
C ALA A 205 -12.10 -10.84 26.39
N GLY A 206 -11.76 -10.00 27.37
CA GLY A 206 -12.24 -8.62 27.46
C GLY A 206 -11.68 -7.76 26.33
N MET A 207 -10.43 -7.99 25.96
CA MET A 207 -9.76 -7.31 24.84
C MET A 207 -10.33 -7.74 23.49
N VAL A 208 -10.58 -9.04 23.29
CA VAL A 208 -11.27 -9.56 22.10
C VAL A 208 -12.64 -8.91 21.96
N ARG A 209 -13.48 -8.95 23.01
CA ARG A 209 -14.80 -8.30 22.99
C ARG A 209 -14.71 -6.81 22.71
N TYR A 210 -13.71 -6.14 23.26
CA TYR A 210 -13.50 -4.71 23.01
C TYR A 210 -13.18 -4.44 21.54
N LEU A 211 -12.19 -5.15 21.01
CA LEU A 211 -11.70 -4.95 19.65
C LEU A 211 -12.77 -5.30 18.62
N VAL A 212 -13.47 -6.43 18.81
CA VAL A 212 -14.59 -6.86 17.97
C VAL A 212 -15.71 -5.81 17.96
N ALA A 213 -16.15 -5.35 19.14
CA ALA A 213 -17.20 -4.33 19.22
C ALA A 213 -16.78 -2.99 18.61
N SER A 214 -15.50 -2.63 18.71
CA SER A 214 -14.96 -1.42 18.10
C SER A 214 -14.89 -1.55 16.58
N ALA A 215 -14.44 -2.70 16.06
CA ALA A 215 -14.40 -2.98 14.63
C ALA A 215 -15.78 -2.86 13.98
N THR A 216 -16.80 -3.49 14.57
CA THR A 216 -18.18 -3.39 14.08
C THR A 216 -18.68 -1.95 14.07
N ARG A 217 -18.43 -1.17 15.13
CA ARG A 217 -18.87 0.24 15.19
C ARG A 217 -18.17 1.12 14.15
N ILE A 218 -16.87 0.93 13.96
CA ILE A 218 -16.10 1.69 12.96
C ILE A 218 -16.60 1.34 11.56
N ALA A 219 -16.79 0.06 11.26
CA ALA A 219 -17.34 -0.41 9.99
C ALA A 219 -18.75 0.18 9.74
N ASP A 220 -19.67 0.05 10.69
CA ASP A 220 -21.03 0.59 10.60
C ASP A 220 -21.05 2.11 10.37
N GLN A 221 -20.18 2.86 11.07
CA GLN A 221 -20.12 4.32 10.94
C GLN A 221 -19.46 4.78 9.63
N LEU A 222 -18.49 4.02 9.12
CA LEU A 222 -17.92 4.26 7.78
C LEU A 222 -18.98 3.99 6.70
N ALA A 223 -19.68 2.86 6.80
CA ALA A 223 -20.78 2.49 5.89
C ALA A 223 -21.90 3.54 5.91
N GLY A 224 -22.27 4.04 7.09
CA GLY A 224 -23.23 5.12 7.25
C GLY A 224 -22.80 6.46 6.62
N ARG A 225 -21.51 6.66 6.38
CA ARG A 225 -20.95 7.82 5.64
C ARG A 225 -20.65 7.50 4.17
N GLY A 226 -21.13 6.34 3.68
CA GLY A 226 -21.01 5.88 2.31
C GLY A 226 -19.72 5.12 1.98
N ILE A 227 -18.80 4.94 2.93
CA ILE A 227 -17.59 4.14 2.73
C ILE A 227 -17.95 2.68 3.04
N ASP A 228 -18.07 1.83 2.03
CA ASP A 228 -18.43 0.43 2.25
C ASP A 228 -17.29 -0.29 3.00
N ALA A 229 -17.56 -0.65 4.26
CA ALA A 229 -16.59 -1.19 5.18
C ALA A 229 -17.21 -2.40 5.86
N VAL A 230 -16.56 -3.56 5.69
CA VAL A 230 -17.06 -4.84 6.15
C VAL A 230 -16.04 -5.46 7.09
N CYS A 231 -16.47 -5.93 8.27
CA CYS A 231 -15.57 -6.67 9.16
C CYS A 231 -15.13 -7.97 8.49
N GLY A 232 -13.81 -8.19 8.42
CA GLY A 232 -13.26 -9.38 7.78
C GLY A 232 -13.48 -10.63 8.63
N ARG A 233 -13.86 -11.73 7.97
CA ARG A 233 -14.03 -13.05 8.60
C ARG A 233 -12.75 -13.88 8.65
N SER A 234 -11.73 -13.45 7.91
CA SER A 234 -10.40 -14.04 7.86
C SER A 234 -9.37 -12.94 7.54
N PHE A 235 -8.09 -13.24 7.75
CA PHE A 235 -6.97 -12.41 7.29
C PHE A 235 -6.41 -12.88 5.94
N ASP A 236 -6.94 -13.95 5.33
CA ASP A 236 -6.35 -14.57 4.14
C ASP A 236 -6.16 -13.60 2.95
N ASP A 237 -7.14 -12.76 2.67
CA ASP A 237 -7.06 -11.79 1.57
C ASP A 237 -6.04 -10.68 1.87
N TYR A 238 -6.00 -10.22 3.12
CA TYR A 238 -4.99 -9.26 3.59
C TYR A 238 -3.58 -9.87 3.55
N ASP A 239 -3.41 -11.10 4.02
CA ASP A 239 -2.13 -11.80 4.05
C ASP A 239 -1.62 -12.05 2.65
N ARG A 240 -2.48 -12.55 1.74
CA ARG A 240 -2.14 -12.76 0.33
C ARG A 240 -1.75 -11.45 -0.36
N ALA A 241 -2.48 -10.37 -0.08
CA ALA A 241 -2.21 -9.08 -0.69
C ALA A 241 -1.00 -8.37 -0.13
N THR A 242 -0.54 -8.70 1.08
CA THR A 242 0.65 -8.10 1.72
C THR A 242 1.85 -9.05 1.74
N GLU A 243 1.70 -10.24 1.17
CA GLU A 243 2.74 -11.25 1.10
C GLU A 243 3.94 -10.74 0.30
N ILE A 244 5.14 -10.93 0.88
CA ILE A 244 6.39 -10.66 0.18
C ILE A 244 7.30 -11.89 0.23
N SER A 245 8.04 -12.11 -0.85
CA SER A 245 9.07 -13.14 -0.83
C SER A 245 10.20 -12.75 0.12
N PHE A 246 10.54 -13.66 1.05
CA PHE A 246 11.55 -13.43 2.06
C PHE A 246 12.60 -14.56 2.08
N GLU A 247 13.84 -14.22 1.75
CA GLU A 247 15.00 -15.08 1.99
C GLU A 247 15.91 -14.51 3.08
N ARG A 248 16.14 -13.19 3.05
CA ARG A 248 17.06 -12.53 3.98
C ARG A 248 16.81 -11.03 4.06
N GLU A 249 16.84 -10.50 5.28
CA GLU A 249 16.92 -9.05 5.52
C GLU A 249 18.35 -8.53 5.29
N LYS A 250 18.51 -7.57 4.38
CA LYS A 250 19.70 -6.74 4.25
C LYS A 250 19.44 -5.35 4.85
N TRP A 251 20.51 -4.61 5.07
CA TRP A 251 20.44 -3.29 5.72
C TRP A 251 19.43 -2.31 5.12
N SER A 252 19.21 -2.33 3.80
CA SER A 252 18.33 -1.37 3.11
C SER A 252 17.27 -2.01 2.22
N LYS A 253 17.11 -3.33 2.32
CA LYS A 253 16.17 -4.11 1.52
C LYS A 253 15.99 -5.52 2.08
N ILE A 254 14.87 -6.13 1.77
CA ILE A 254 14.61 -7.57 1.90
C ILE A 254 14.91 -8.22 0.55
N LYS A 255 15.69 -9.30 0.55
CA LYS A 255 15.89 -10.14 -0.64
C LYS A 255 14.84 -11.25 -0.58
N GLY A 256 14.01 -11.36 -1.61
CA GLY A 256 13.18 -12.52 -1.90
C GLY A 256 13.84 -13.46 -2.90
N HIS A 257 13.09 -14.45 -3.39
CA HIS A 257 13.58 -15.48 -4.32
C HIS A 257 14.03 -14.89 -5.65
N SER A 258 13.17 -14.09 -6.28
CA SER A 258 13.40 -13.47 -7.58
C SER A 258 13.21 -11.95 -7.57
N ASN A 259 12.97 -11.36 -6.40
CA ASN A 259 12.67 -9.93 -6.25
C ASN A 259 13.32 -9.33 -5.00
N PHE A 260 13.16 -8.02 -4.85
CA PHE A 260 13.61 -7.26 -3.70
C PHE A 260 12.50 -6.36 -3.20
N THR A 261 12.23 -6.38 -1.90
CA THR A 261 11.33 -5.42 -1.26
C THR A 261 12.16 -4.39 -0.51
N ALA A 262 11.82 -3.11 -0.63
CA ALA A 262 12.41 -2.07 0.20
C ALA A 262 11.35 -1.18 0.86
N ALA A 263 11.55 -0.88 2.14
CA ALA A 263 10.76 0.07 2.89
C ALA A 263 11.32 1.48 2.76
N TYR A 264 10.43 2.44 2.59
CA TYR A 264 10.69 3.85 2.36
C TYR A 264 9.78 4.73 3.20
N ILE A 265 10.27 5.94 3.44
CA ILE A 265 9.52 7.09 3.92
C ILE A 265 9.29 7.97 2.69
N ALA A 266 8.04 8.29 2.38
CA ALA A 266 7.69 9.07 1.21
C ALA A 266 6.63 10.13 1.58
N PRO A 267 7.04 11.32 2.04
CA PRO A 267 6.08 12.41 2.21
C PRO A 267 5.51 12.77 0.84
N GLY A 268 4.19 12.87 0.73
CA GLY A 268 3.54 13.16 -0.55
C GLY A 268 2.17 12.52 -0.73
N GLY A 269 1.88 11.46 0.02
CA GLY A 269 0.58 10.79 -0.05
C GLY A 269 0.46 9.80 -1.21
N PRO A 270 -0.76 9.26 -1.45
CA PRO A 270 -0.98 8.19 -2.40
C PRO A 270 -0.50 8.50 -3.81
N ASP A 271 -0.57 9.75 -4.26
CA ASP A 271 -0.11 10.15 -5.61
C ASP A 271 1.41 9.93 -5.81
N VAL A 272 2.19 10.18 -4.76
CA VAL A 272 3.64 9.93 -4.79
C VAL A 272 3.94 8.44 -4.61
N TRP A 273 3.12 7.73 -3.82
CA TRP A 273 3.33 6.32 -3.51
C TRP A 273 3.06 5.42 -4.72
N TRP A 274 1.94 5.68 -5.40
CA TRP A 274 1.42 4.91 -6.51
C TRP A 274 1.91 5.39 -7.88
N SER A 275 2.76 6.43 -7.97
CA SER A 275 3.40 6.84 -9.22
C SER A 275 4.74 6.14 -9.49
N VAL A 276 5.28 5.42 -8.49
CA VAL A 276 6.56 4.72 -8.66
C VAL A 276 6.34 3.34 -9.30
N PRO A 277 7.07 2.99 -10.37
CA PRO A 277 7.00 1.65 -10.95
C PRO A 277 7.53 0.61 -9.96
N ALA A 278 6.70 -0.39 -9.67
CA ALA A 278 6.99 -1.51 -8.79
C ALA A 278 6.09 -2.70 -9.14
N ASP A 279 6.63 -3.92 -9.03
CA ASP A 279 5.88 -5.18 -9.20
C ASP A 279 4.78 -5.31 -8.15
N HIS A 280 5.00 -4.73 -6.97
CA HIS A 280 4.04 -4.70 -5.88
C HIS A 280 4.32 -3.52 -4.95
N THR A 281 3.26 -2.87 -4.48
CA THR A 281 3.33 -1.71 -3.59
C THR A 281 2.42 -1.96 -2.39
N ILE A 282 2.96 -1.76 -1.19
CA ILE A 282 2.20 -1.80 0.07
C ILE A 282 2.39 -0.45 0.75
N THR A 283 1.29 0.20 1.08
CA THR A 283 1.27 1.47 1.81
C THR A 283 0.57 1.25 3.14
N ARG A 284 1.07 1.88 4.20
CA ARG A 284 0.46 1.84 5.53
C ARG A 284 0.42 3.24 6.11
N VAL A 285 -0.75 3.66 6.55
CA VAL A 285 -0.97 4.91 7.28
C VAL A 285 -1.59 4.59 8.63
N ARG A 286 -0.83 4.80 9.70
CA ARG A 286 -1.32 4.67 11.07
C ARG A 286 -1.96 5.95 11.53
N VAL A 287 -3.14 5.82 12.11
CA VAL A 287 -3.91 6.87 12.76
C VAL A 287 -4.08 6.51 14.23
N LEU A 288 -3.83 7.51 15.09
CA LEU A 288 -4.15 7.45 16.51
C LEU A 288 -4.85 8.75 16.90
N PRO A 289 -5.83 8.72 17.81
CA PRO A 289 -6.49 9.92 18.32
C PRO A 289 -5.49 10.92 18.91
N GLY A 290 -5.53 12.16 18.44
CA GLY A 290 -4.74 13.28 18.97
C GLY A 290 -3.26 13.26 18.61
N LEU A 291 -2.82 12.33 17.74
CA LEU A 291 -1.44 12.24 17.28
C LEU A 291 -1.37 12.39 15.76
N THR A 292 -0.29 13.01 15.29
CA THR A 292 0.00 13.09 13.85
C THR A 292 0.09 11.68 13.25
N PRO A 293 -0.58 11.41 12.12
CA PRO A 293 -0.50 10.14 11.43
C PRO A 293 0.94 9.74 11.12
N GLN A 294 1.17 8.46 10.92
CA GLN A 294 2.48 7.94 10.55
C GLN A 294 2.36 7.06 9.32
N SER A 295 3.32 7.14 8.39
CA SER A 295 3.26 6.38 7.14
C SER A 295 4.55 5.60 6.86
N THR A 296 4.40 4.52 6.09
CA THR A 296 5.48 3.75 5.48
C THR A 296 5.02 3.20 4.13
N VAL A 297 5.93 3.15 3.17
CA VAL A 297 5.69 2.56 1.84
C VAL A 297 6.71 1.45 1.58
N LEU A 298 6.25 0.30 1.14
CA LEU A 298 7.09 -0.80 0.66
C LEU A 298 6.91 -0.95 -0.84
N LEU A 299 8.03 -1.03 -1.55
CA LEU A 299 8.06 -1.26 -2.99
C LEU A 299 8.83 -2.55 -3.26
N THR A 300 8.22 -3.44 -4.01
CA THR A 300 8.81 -4.68 -4.51
C THR A 300 9.19 -4.51 -5.97
N THR A 301 10.45 -4.78 -6.29
CA THR A 301 10.99 -4.65 -7.64
C THR A 301 11.79 -5.89 -8.02
N PRO A 302 11.86 -6.27 -9.31
CA PRO A 302 12.68 -7.41 -9.75
C PRO A 302 14.17 -7.09 -9.59
N GLU A 303 14.54 -5.84 -9.88
CA GLU A 303 15.91 -5.35 -9.71
C GLU A 303 16.19 -4.81 -8.31
N LYS A 304 17.46 -4.52 -8.03
CA LYS A 304 17.88 -3.92 -6.77
C LYS A 304 17.19 -2.54 -6.57
N PRO A 305 16.56 -2.31 -5.40
CA PRO A 305 15.75 -1.13 -5.16
C PRO A 305 16.56 0.18 -5.22
N LYS A 306 16.16 1.05 -6.16
CA LYS A 306 16.68 2.40 -6.33
C LYS A 306 16.03 3.35 -5.30
N LYS A 307 16.38 4.63 -5.32
CA LYS A 307 15.75 5.66 -4.47
C LYS A 307 14.87 6.53 -5.38
N PRO A 308 13.54 6.33 -5.42
CA PRO A 308 12.65 7.19 -6.19
C PRO A 308 12.70 8.64 -5.70
N ARG A 309 12.30 9.58 -6.56
CA ARG A 309 12.20 11.00 -6.20
C ARG A 309 11.14 11.16 -5.11
N GLY A 310 11.46 11.91 -4.05
CA GLY A 310 10.56 12.09 -2.89
C GLY A 310 10.67 10.99 -1.82
N PHE A 311 11.35 9.87 -2.10
CA PHE A 311 11.44 8.75 -1.16
C PHE A 311 12.75 8.79 -0.37
N SER A 312 12.74 8.24 0.85
CA SER A 312 13.94 8.02 1.67
C SER A 312 13.95 6.59 2.19
N LYS A 313 14.98 5.82 1.83
CA LYS A 313 15.11 4.41 2.25
C LYS A 313 15.24 4.27 3.76
N LEU A 314 14.43 3.40 4.35
CA LEU A 314 14.41 3.12 5.78
C LEU A 314 15.47 2.07 6.15
N SER A 315 16.74 2.46 6.24
CA SER A 315 17.80 1.50 6.55
C SER A 315 17.72 0.94 7.99
N GLY A 316 18.00 -0.35 8.17
CA GLY A 316 18.14 -1.04 9.47
C GLY A 316 16.83 -1.52 10.12
N GLY A 317 15.69 -1.38 9.45
CA GLY A 317 14.38 -1.78 9.99
C GLY A 317 13.39 -2.19 8.91
N GLN A 318 13.84 -2.92 7.89
CA GLN A 318 13.02 -3.28 6.73
C GLN A 318 11.92 -4.26 7.14
N ARG A 319 12.26 -5.27 7.96
CA ARG A 319 11.30 -6.22 8.51
C ARG A 319 10.30 -5.56 9.47
N ALA A 320 10.78 -4.66 10.32
CA ALA A 320 9.93 -3.90 11.24
C ALA A 320 8.96 -2.98 10.48
N ALA A 321 9.38 -2.41 9.36
CA ALA A 321 8.49 -1.65 8.47
C ALA A 321 7.41 -2.53 7.82
N LEU A 322 7.74 -3.75 7.39
CA LEU A 322 6.77 -4.71 6.87
C LEU A 322 5.66 -5.01 7.89
N GLN A 323 6.05 -5.22 9.15
CA GLN A 323 5.13 -5.46 10.28
C GLN A 323 4.47 -4.17 10.83
N GLY A 324 4.73 -3.01 10.21
CA GLY A 324 4.13 -1.73 10.62
C GLY A 324 4.63 -1.22 11.97
N GLN A 325 5.79 -1.69 12.43
CA GLN A 325 6.43 -1.27 13.67
C GLN A 325 7.33 -0.04 13.47
N THR A 326 7.82 0.17 12.24
CA THR A 326 8.58 1.39 11.90
C THR A 326 7.76 2.22 10.93
N LEU A 327 7.12 3.25 11.50
CA LEU A 327 6.38 4.27 10.78
C LEU A 327 7.02 5.63 11.08
N VAL A 328 6.83 6.59 10.19
CA VAL A 328 7.37 7.93 10.34
C VAL A 328 6.25 8.94 10.28
N THR A 329 6.33 9.95 11.15
CA THR A 329 5.36 11.05 11.21
C THR A 329 5.10 11.65 9.84
N ASP A 330 3.82 11.83 9.56
CA ASP A 330 3.27 12.32 8.32
C ASP A 330 2.01 13.16 8.63
N ARG A 331 1.20 13.44 7.61
CA ARG A 331 -0.08 14.14 7.70
C ARG A 331 -1.25 13.23 7.33
N HIS A 332 -2.45 13.75 7.49
CA HIS A 332 -3.65 13.08 7.00
C HIS A 332 -3.76 13.12 5.48
N TYR A 333 -4.40 12.09 4.92
CA TYR A 333 -4.59 11.89 3.50
C TYR A 333 -5.99 11.37 3.23
N GLN A 334 -6.50 11.66 2.03
CA GLN A 334 -7.57 10.90 1.43
C GLN A 334 -6.95 9.73 0.68
N LEU A 335 -7.29 8.51 1.08
CA LEU A 335 -6.70 7.29 0.55
C LEU A 335 -7.75 6.61 -0.35
N PRO A 336 -7.47 6.47 -1.67
CA PRO A 336 -8.34 5.71 -2.55
C PRO A 336 -8.51 4.26 -2.08
N ILE A 337 -9.75 3.78 -2.10
CA ILE A 337 -10.11 2.45 -1.57
C ILE A 337 -9.72 1.35 -2.56
N GLY A 338 -10.25 1.43 -3.78
CA GLY A 338 -10.08 0.43 -4.84
C GLY A 338 -9.04 0.79 -5.89
N SER A 339 -8.97 -0.01 -6.92
CA SER A 339 -8.13 0.17 -8.10
C SER A 339 -8.49 1.44 -8.88
N ALA A 340 -7.50 2.03 -9.56
CA ALA A 340 -7.82 2.96 -10.66
C ALA A 340 -8.27 2.18 -11.89
N GLY A 341 -7.66 1.00 -12.11
CA GLY A 341 -8.03 0.05 -13.16
C GLY A 341 -7.33 0.30 -14.48
N VAL A 342 -8.06 0.12 -15.59
CA VAL A 342 -7.53 0.18 -16.95
C VAL A 342 -7.72 1.58 -17.53
N LEU A 343 -6.70 2.11 -18.23
CA LEU A 343 -6.82 3.36 -18.99
C LEU A 343 -7.85 3.19 -20.12
N VAL A 344 -8.99 3.88 -20.02
CA VAL A 344 -10.07 3.80 -21.02
C VAL A 344 -10.08 4.95 -22.00
N GLY A 345 -9.46 6.07 -21.67
CA GLY A 345 -9.37 7.25 -22.53
C GLY A 345 -8.87 8.46 -21.77
N GLU A 346 -9.16 9.64 -22.28
CA GLU A 346 -8.88 10.92 -21.64
C GLU A 346 -10.13 11.82 -21.63
N THR A 347 -10.17 12.81 -20.76
CA THR A 347 -11.22 13.83 -20.76
C THR A 347 -11.09 14.77 -21.97
N THR A 348 -12.07 15.64 -22.18
CA THR A 348 -11.99 16.68 -23.22
C THR A 348 -10.84 17.67 -23.00
N ALA A 349 -10.34 17.79 -21.77
CA ALA A 349 -9.18 18.59 -21.40
C ALA A 349 -7.84 17.83 -21.51
N GLY A 350 -7.85 16.57 -21.95
CA GLY A 350 -6.63 15.77 -22.12
C GLY A 350 -6.14 15.07 -20.84
N TYR A 351 -6.99 14.94 -19.81
CA TYR A 351 -6.64 14.23 -18.58
C TYR A 351 -6.93 12.73 -18.68
N PRO A 352 -5.98 11.83 -18.41
CA PRO A 352 -6.19 10.38 -18.44
C PRO A 352 -7.35 9.93 -17.54
N VAL A 353 -8.15 9.00 -18.03
CA VAL A 353 -9.31 8.42 -17.32
C VAL A 353 -9.13 6.91 -17.24
N TYR A 354 -9.11 6.41 -16.01
CA TYR A 354 -9.02 5.00 -15.67
C TYR A 354 -10.37 4.49 -15.14
N MET A 355 -10.66 3.21 -15.38
CA MET A 355 -11.87 2.55 -14.92
C MET A 355 -11.54 1.17 -14.31
N PRO A 356 -12.00 0.89 -13.08
CA PRO A 356 -11.85 -0.43 -12.46
C PRO A 356 -12.85 -1.43 -13.04
N PHE A 357 -12.39 -2.67 -13.20
CA PHE A 357 -13.15 -3.82 -13.72
C PHE A 357 -12.95 -5.08 -12.86
N ASP A 358 -12.18 -4.95 -11.78
CA ASP A 358 -11.73 -6.02 -10.90
C ASP A 358 -12.67 -6.28 -9.70
N ASP A 359 -13.71 -5.47 -9.52
CA ASP A 359 -14.61 -5.54 -8.37
C ASP A 359 -15.87 -6.37 -8.59
N ILE A 360 -16.46 -6.32 -9.79
CA ILE A 360 -17.69 -7.05 -10.12
C ILE A 360 -17.66 -7.61 -11.54
N ASP A 361 -18.39 -8.70 -11.74
CA ASP A 361 -18.57 -9.27 -13.08
C ASP A 361 -19.24 -8.29 -14.02
N ALA A 362 -18.64 -8.12 -15.20
CA ALA A 362 -19.06 -7.14 -16.18
C ALA A 362 -19.00 -7.71 -17.61
N SER A 363 -19.78 -7.14 -18.50
CA SER A 363 -19.76 -7.41 -19.93
C SER A 363 -19.49 -6.11 -20.68
N ILE A 364 -18.45 -6.09 -21.50
CA ILE A 364 -18.10 -4.91 -22.29
C ILE A 364 -18.52 -5.13 -23.73
N ASN A 365 -19.37 -4.24 -24.23
CA ASN A 365 -19.64 -4.10 -25.65
C ASN A 365 -18.72 -3.03 -26.22
N PHE A 366 -17.91 -3.39 -27.20
CA PHE A 366 -17.01 -2.46 -27.88
C PHE A 366 -17.70 -1.82 -29.09
N GLY A 367 -17.49 -0.51 -29.26
CA GLY A 367 -17.99 0.24 -30.42
C GLY A 367 -17.21 -0.01 -31.70
N ASP A 368 -15.94 -0.38 -31.58
CA ASP A 368 -15.04 -0.66 -32.70
C ASP A 368 -13.95 -1.67 -32.30
N ALA A 369 -13.25 -2.20 -33.31
CA ALA A 369 -12.19 -3.19 -33.11
C ALA A 369 -10.96 -2.61 -32.38
N ARG A 370 -10.75 -1.29 -32.45
CA ARG A 370 -9.64 -0.61 -31.80
C ARG A 370 -9.83 -0.59 -30.28
N ALA A 371 -11.01 -0.21 -29.81
CA ALA A 371 -11.36 -0.19 -28.39
C ALA A 371 -11.25 -1.60 -27.78
N PHE A 372 -11.69 -2.63 -28.52
CA PHE A 372 -11.50 -4.03 -28.12
C PHE A 372 -10.01 -4.38 -27.96
N MET A 373 -9.20 -4.08 -28.98
CA MET A 373 -7.76 -4.38 -28.95
C MET A 373 -7.06 -3.64 -27.81
N GLN A 374 -7.27 -2.33 -27.67
CA GLN A 374 -6.64 -1.52 -26.63
C GLN A 374 -7.04 -2.01 -25.24
N PHE A 375 -8.33 -2.32 -25.04
CA PHE A 375 -8.78 -2.88 -23.78
C PHE A 375 -8.08 -4.20 -23.48
N ALA A 376 -8.01 -5.14 -24.43
CA ALA A 376 -7.38 -6.44 -24.23
C ALA A 376 -5.87 -6.32 -23.94
N VAL A 377 -5.13 -5.49 -24.68
CA VAL A 377 -3.70 -5.23 -24.45
C VAL A 377 -3.47 -4.65 -23.05
N ARG A 378 -4.23 -3.60 -22.69
CA ARG A 378 -4.08 -2.91 -21.41
C ARG A 378 -4.54 -3.77 -20.24
N ALA A 379 -5.58 -4.58 -20.43
CA ALA A 379 -6.05 -5.54 -19.43
C ALA A 379 -4.99 -6.61 -19.13
N ALA A 380 -4.32 -7.14 -20.16
CA ALA A 380 -3.20 -8.07 -19.98
C ALA A 380 -2.04 -7.42 -19.21
N ALA A 381 -1.68 -6.17 -19.55
CA ALA A 381 -0.66 -5.40 -18.83
C ALA A 381 -1.07 -5.02 -17.40
N ALA A 382 -2.37 -4.85 -17.16
CA ALA A 382 -2.99 -4.57 -15.87
C ALA A 382 -3.10 -5.83 -14.98
N GLY A 383 -2.55 -6.98 -15.39
CA GLY A 383 -2.57 -8.22 -14.61
C GLY A 383 -3.80 -9.11 -14.82
N GLY A 384 -4.69 -8.74 -15.73
CA GLY A 384 -5.83 -9.57 -16.10
C GLY A 384 -5.40 -10.79 -16.91
N ILE A 385 -5.98 -11.96 -16.60
CA ILE A 385 -5.79 -13.17 -17.41
C ILE A 385 -6.76 -13.09 -18.59
N VAL A 386 -6.24 -12.68 -19.74
CA VAL A 386 -7.04 -12.53 -20.96
C VAL A 386 -7.19 -13.89 -21.66
N THR A 387 -8.42 -14.21 -22.04
CA THR A 387 -8.77 -15.33 -22.90
C THR A 387 -9.53 -14.80 -24.09
N LEU A 388 -9.14 -15.18 -25.31
CA LEU A 388 -9.76 -14.73 -26.55
C LEU A 388 -10.26 -15.91 -27.39
N GLY A 389 -11.28 -15.65 -28.21
CA GLY A 389 -11.83 -16.64 -29.15
C GLY A 389 -10.79 -17.15 -30.16
N PRO A 390 -10.95 -18.36 -30.74
CA PRO A 390 -10.00 -18.94 -31.69
C PRO A 390 -9.68 -18.05 -32.91
N ARG A 391 -10.63 -17.21 -33.33
CA ARG A 391 -10.46 -16.21 -34.41
C ARG A 391 -9.40 -15.13 -34.11
N PHE A 392 -9.01 -14.97 -32.85
CA PHE A 392 -8.02 -13.99 -32.40
C PHE A 392 -6.71 -14.64 -31.97
N SER A 393 -6.41 -15.87 -32.42
CA SER A 393 -5.24 -16.64 -31.98
C SER A 393 -3.91 -15.91 -32.18
N GLU A 394 -3.72 -15.24 -33.32
CA GLU A 394 -2.52 -14.45 -33.61
C GLU A 394 -2.37 -13.29 -32.61
N PHE A 395 -3.42 -12.47 -32.46
CA PHE A 395 -3.46 -11.39 -31.49
C PHE A 395 -3.28 -11.88 -30.04
N ALA A 396 -3.88 -13.02 -29.69
CA ALA A 396 -3.75 -13.64 -28.37
C ALA A 396 -2.28 -13.99 -28.06
N GLY A 397 -1.56 -14.56 -29.04
CA GLY A 397 -0.14 -14.86 -28.90
C GLY A 397 0.72 -13.62 -28.62
N LEU A 398 0.43 -12.49 -29.29
CA LEU A 398 1.17 -11.24 -29.11
C LEU A 398 0.99 -10.61 -27.73
N ILE A 399 -0.17 -10.80 -27.10
CA ILE A 399 -0.46 -10.24 -25.77
C ILE A 399 -0.30 -11.26 -24.63
N GLY A 400 0.11 -12.49 -24.93
CA GLY A 400 0.19 -13.58 -23.96
C GLY A 400 -1.15 -14.04 -23.41
N ALA A 401 -2.23 -13.87 -24.19
CA ALA A 401 -3.57 -14.32 -23.84
C ALA A 401 -3.77 -15.81 -24.15
N HIS A 402 -4.69 -16.44 -23.42
CA HIS A 402 -5.16 -17.78 -23.71
C HIS A 402 -6.14 -17.79 -24.89
N VAL A 403 -6.23 -18.92 -25.58
CA VAL A 403 -7.28 -19.14 -26.59
C VAL A 403 -8.35 -20.04 -25.98
N GLY A 404 -9.61 -19.60 -26.02
CA GLY A 404 -10.73 -20.32 -25.43
C GLY A 404 -12.06 -20.00 -26.12
N ALA A 405 -13.11 -20.76 -25.79
CA ALA A 405 -14.42 -20.59 -26.42
C ALA A 405 -15.06 -19.22 -26.12
N GLU A 406 -14.75 -18.66 -24.95
CA GLU A 406 -15.33 -17.41 -24.45
C GLU A 406 -14.26 -16.35 -24.28
N SER A 407 -14.48 -15.18 -24.91
CA SER A 407 -13.56 -14.04 -24.78
C SER A 407 -13.84 -13.29 -23.49
N LYS A 408 -12.87 -13.26 -22.57
CA LYS A 408 -13.00 -12.67 -21.23
C LYS A 408 -11.66 -12.28 -20.64
N VAL A 409 -11.70 -11.47 -19.59
CA VAL A 409 -10.58 -11.16 -18.72
C VAL A 409 -10.94 -11.62 -17.32
N ALA A 410 -10.15 -12.51 -16.73
CA ALA A 410 -10.28 -12.88 -15.34
C ALA A 410 -9.37 -11.97 -14.49
N TRP A 411 -10.00 -11.27 -13.55
CA TRP A 411 -9.36 -10.47 -12.51
C TRP A 411 -9.33 -11.28 -11.20
N PRO A 412 -8.60 -10.83 -10.16
CA PRO A 412 -8.55 -11.54 -8.89
C PRO A 412 -9.93 -11.80 -8.25
N HIS A 413 -10.89 -10.88 -8.40
CA HIS A 413 -12.21 -10.95 -7.76
C HIS A 413 -13.40 -10.82 -8.73
N ALA A 414 -13.15 -10.70 -10.04
CA ALA A 414 -14.20 -10.46 -11.02
C ALA A 414 -13.83 -11.02 -12.41
N THR A 415 -14.84 -11.19 -13.26
CA THR A 415 -14.67 -11.56 -14.66
C THR A 415 -15.29 -10.49 -15.56
N THR A 416 -14.51 -9.99 -16.51
CA THR A 416 -14.99 -9.09 -17.56
C THR A 416 -15.12 -9.83 -18.88
N TYR A 417 -16.36 -10.06 -19.32
CA TYR A 417 -16.67 -10.67 -20.61
C TYR A 417 -16.51 -9.67 -21.75
N LEU A 418 -15.77 -10.05 -22.78
CA LEU A 418 -15.45 -9.21 -23.95
C LEU A 418 -16.53 -9.36 -25.03
N GLY A 419 -17.77 -9.09 -24.65
CA GLY A 419 -18.96 -9.23 -25.50
C GLY A 419 -20.23 -9.25 -24.67
N ARG A 420 -21.36 -9.58 -25.31
CA ARG A 420 -22.65 -9.69 -24.61
C ARG A 420 -22.64 -10.92 -23.70
N HIS A 421 -22.87 -10.71 -22.41
CA HIS A 421 -23.11 -11.77 -21.44
C HIS A 421 -24.33 -11.41 -20.58
N PRO A 422 -25.33 -12.29 -20.44
CA PRO A 422 -26.51 -12.03 -19.61
C PRO A 422 -26.15 -12.09 -18.11
N GLY A 423 -26.97 -11.44 -17.26
CA GLY A 423 -26.86 -11.56 -15.81
C GLY A 423 -25.73 -10.78 -15.14
N VAL A 424 -24.90 -10.06 -15.90
CA VAL A 424 -23.77 -9.27 -15.38
C VAL A 424 -23.90 -7.78 -15.70
N ALA A 425 -23.10 -6.94 -15.05
CA ALA A 425 -23.09 -5.51 -15.29
C ALA A 425 -22.75 -5.21 -16.76
N ARG A 426 -23.45 -4.25 -17.38
CA ARG A 426 -23.24 -3.91 -18.80
C ARG A 426 -22.44 -2.63 -18.92
N VAL A 427 -21.35 -2.72 -19.67
CA VAL A 427 -20.49 -1.60 -20.03
C VAL A 427 -20.48 -1.47 -21.55
N LEU A 428 -20.53 -0.24 -22.04
CA LEU A 428 -20.37 0.09 -23.45
C LEU A 428 -19.15 1.00 -23.58
N LEU A 429 -18.14 0.56 -24.33
CA LEU A 429 -16.94 1.33 -24.59
C LEU A 429 -16.89 1.71 -26.07
N ARG A 430 -17.06 3.00 -26.37
CA ARG A 430 -16.91 3.57 -27.70
C ARG A 430 -15.74 4.55 -27.71
N HIS A 431 -15.31 4.95 -28.89
CA HIS A 431 -14.23 5.92 -29.06
C HIS A 431 -14.45 7.26 -28.32
N ASN A 432 -15.70 7.68 -28.09
CA ASN A 432 -16.03 8.98 -27.50
C ASN A 432 -16.78 8.93 -26.16
N VAL A 433 -17.18 7.73 -25.70
CA VAL A 433 -18.00 7.58 -24.50
C VAL A 433 -17.82 6.20 -23.90
N ILE A 434 -17.76 6.15 -22.57
CA ILE A 434 -17.95 4.93 -21.80
C ILE A 434 -19.27 5.04 -21.02
N SER A 435 -20.10 4.01 -21.10
CA SER A 435 -21.32 3.88 -20.31
C SER A 435 -21.16 2.70 -19.36
N THR A 436 -21.41 2.91 -18.07
CA THR A 436 -21.41 1.89 -17.02
C THR A 436 -22.74 1.93 -16.26
N PRO A 437 -23.08 0.92 -15.45
CA PRO A 437 -24.29 0.96 -14.62
C PRO A 437 -24.33 2.17 -13.68
N ARG A 438 -23.16 2.64 -13.23
CA ARG A 438 -23.02 3.83 -12.39
C ARG A 438 -23.08 5.12 -13.19
N HIS A 439 -22.41 5.15 -14.33
CA HIS A 439 -22.28 6.34 -15.17
C HIS A 439 -22.98 6.11 -16.51
N ARG A 440 -24.18 6.66 -16.69
CA ARG A 440 -24.96 6.46 -17.93
C ARG A 440 -24.15 6.82 -19.17
N GLN A 441 -23.44 7.95 -19.16
CA GLN A 441 -22.51 8.36 -20.21
C GLN A 441 -21.38 9.18 -19.60
N LEU A 442 -20.15 8.71 -19.73
CA LEU A 442 -18.93 9.43 -19.38
C LEU A 442 -18.18 9.74 -20.69
N PRO A 443 -18.12 11.00 -21.13
CA PRO A 443 -17.43 11.36 -22.36
C PRO A 443 -15.93 11.15 -22.20
N ILE A 444 -15.32 10.50 -23.20
CA ILE A 444 -13.88 10.24 -23.26
C ILE A 444 -13.37 10.56 -24.65
N ARG A 445 -12.06 10.73 -24.80
CA ARG A 445 -11.36 10.70 -26.08
C ARG A 445 -10.40 9.52 -26.11
N PRO A 446 -10.16 8.92 -27.29
CA PRO A 446 -9.33 7.73 -27.39
C PRO A 446 -7.86 8.10 -27.21
N VAL A 447 -7.20 7.52 -26.21
CA VAL A 447 -5.75 7.61 -26.05
C VAL A 447 -5.11 6.54 -26.91
N SER A 448 -4.25 6.95 -27.85
CA SER A 448 -3.66 6.05 -28.84
C SER A 448 -2.16 6.26 -28.97
N PRO A 449 -1.36 5.55 -28.16
CA PRO A 449 0.07 5.50 -28.32
C PRO A 449 0.44 4.91 -29.69
N PRO A 450 1.46 5.45 -30.40
CA PRO A 450 1.89 4.92 -31.69
C PRO A 450 2.19 3.42 -31.65
N ASP A 451 2.79 2.94 -30.55
CA ASP A 451 3.26 1.56 -30.40
C ASP A 451 2.12 0.55 -30.15
N GLU A 452 0.93 0.98 -29.70
CA GLU A 452 -0.24 0.09 -29.61
C GLU A 452 -0.82 -0.24 -31.00
N SER A 453 -0.57 0.60 -32.01
CA SER A 453 -1.15 0.42 -33.35
C SER A 453 -0.68 -0.86 -34.06
N ARG A 454 0.51 -1.37 -33.72
CA ARG A 454 1.07 -2.61 -34.29
C ARG A 454 0.22 -3.85 -34.00
N TYR A 455 -0.57 -3.85 -32.93
CA TYR A 455 -1.47 -4.97 -32.60
C TYR A 455 -2.72 -4.98 -33.49
N GLN A 456 -3.03 -3.86 -34.15
CA GLN A 456 -4.20 -3.75 -35.01
C GLN A 456 -4.07 -4.64 -36.26
N SER A 457 -2.86 -4.84 -36.79
CA SER A 457 -2.64 -5.71 -37.96
C SER A 457 -2.86 -7.19 -37.66
N ALA A 458 -2.81 -7.60 -36.39
CA ALA A 458 -3.04 -8.97 -35.94
C ALA A 458 -4.52 -9.28 -35.65
N LEU A 459 -5.41 -8.30 -35.81
CA LEU A 459 -6.85 -8.53 -35.70
C LEU A 459 -7.38 -9.18 -36.99
N PRO A 460 -8.31 -10.15 -36.88
CA PRO A 460 -8.98 -10.71 -38.04
C PRO A 460 -9.72 -9.61 -38.80
N ARG A 461 -9.63 -9.64 -40.13
CA ARG A 461 -10.29 -8.68 -41.04
C ARG A 461 -11.81 -8.81 -41.00
#